data_AF-A0A3D0PTB1-F1
#
_entry.id   AF-A0A3D0PTB1-F1
#
_cell.length_a   1.000
_cell.length_b   1.000
_cell.length_c   1.000
_cell.angle_alpha   90.00
_cell.angle_beta   90.00
_cell.angle_gamma   90.00
#
_symmetry.space_group_name_H-M   'P 1'
#
loop_
_entity.id
_entity.type
_entity.pdbx_description
1 polymer ?
#
loop_
_entity_poly.entity_id
_entity_poly.type
_entity_poly.pdbx_seq_one_letter_code
_entity_poly.pdbx_strand_id
1 'polypeptide(L)'
;MDKKGNTYDHTIDSANSNLDCPFVHLNDYAEFMKKSQSVIRSLTPQKHFAILYADITDFKTIDTFYGFAEGERMLEAFSNFLRTSENILVCNRVFSDHFVCLLFLRQNSMSKEKTTSYRKKFNWFLSKQQIYHPDCYLHIACGLCELKTDDLIHAIDHADTARKRSKLHSDTTRLSGSINK
;
A
#
# COMPACT_ATOMS: atom_id res chain seq x y z
N MET A 1 -55.92 -12.38 -15.01
CA MET A 1 -55.72 -13.71 -14.40
C MET A 1 -54.42 -14.29 -14.92
N ASP A 2 -53.75 -15.01 -14.04
CA ASP A 2 -52.31 -15.20 -13.90
C ASP A 2 -51.58 -16.19 -14.84
N LYS A 3 -50.28 -15.87 -15.05
CA LYS A 3 -49.04 -16.69 -15.04
C LYS A 3 -48.99 -18.09 -15.72
N LYS A 4 -47.97 -18.28 -16.57
CA LYS A 4 -46.73 -19.08 -16.34
C LYS A 4 -45.99 -19.37 -17.67
N GLY A 5 -44.66 -19.41 -17.64
CA GLY A 5 -43.87 -20.01 -18.73
C GLY A 5 -42.43 -19.52 -18.82
N ASN A 6 -41.57 -20.07 -17.97
CA ASN A 6 -40.14 -19.84 -17.88
C ASN A 6 -39.39 -20.82 -18.81
N THR A 7 -38.39 -20.36 -19.57
CA THR A 7 -37.33 -21.24 -20.10
C THR A 7 -36.01 -20.47 -20.19
N TYR A 8 -35.11 -20.79 -19.27
CA TYR A 8 -33.70 -20.44 -19.29
C TYR A 8 -32.99 -21.31 -20.33
N ASP A 9 -32.20 -20.68 -21.19
CA ASP A 9 -31.33 -21.37 -22.15
C ASP A 9 -29.95 -21.60 -21.52
N HIS A 10 -29.51 -22.86 -21.55
CA HIS A 10 -28.19 -23.34 -21.16
C HIS A 10 -27.52 -23.90 -22.40
N THR A 11 -26.50 -23.21 -22.90
CA THR A 11 -25.34 -23.74 -23.65
C THR A 11 -24.44 -22.52 -23.90
N ILE A 12 -23.16 -22.49 -23.55
CA ILE A 12 -22.08 -23.29 -24.11
C ILE A 12 -20.93 -23.45 -23.09
N ASP A 13 -20.45 -24.69 -23.11
CA ASP A 13 -19.19 -25.30 -22.69
C ASP A 13 -18.02 -24.51 -22.09
N SER A 14 -17.49 -25.18 -21.08
CA SER A 14 -16.11 -25.32 -20.62
C SER A 14 -15.01 -25.26 -21.68
N ALA A 15 -13.92 -24.56 -21.36
CA ALA A 15 -12.55 -25.09 -21.38
C ALA A 15 -11.54 -24.04 -20.85
N ASN A 16 -10.78 -24.42 -19.81
CA ASN A 16 -9.31 -24.33 -19.67
C ASN A 16 -8.56 -23.21 -20.43
N SER A 17 -7.59 -22.48 -19.89
CA SER A 17 -6.67 -22.71 -18.76
C SER A 17 -5.65 -21.55 -18.82
N ASN A 18 -5.17 -21.09 -17.67
CA ASN A 18 -3.87 -20.42 -17.48
C ASN A 18 -3.41 -19.46 -18.59
N LEU A 19 -3.75 -18.19 -18.44
CA LEU A 19 -2.96 -17.08 -18.96
C LEU A 19 -2.74 -16.11 -17.79
N ASP A 20 -1.49 -16.00 -17.35
CA ASP A 20 -0.99 -14.97 -16.45
C ASP A 20 -1.60 -13.62 -16.84
N CYS A 21 -2.42 -13.04 -15.97
CA CYS A 21 -3.08 -11.77 -16.24
C CYS A 21 -2.52 -10.69 -15.30
N PRO A 22 -1.62 -9.81 -15.78
CA PRO A 22 -1.09 -8.70 -14.97
C PRO A 22 -2.13 -7.58 -14.72
N PHE A 23 -3.35 -7.70 -15.26
CA PHE A 23 -4.24 -6.56 -15.49
C PHE A 23 -5.49 -6.45 -14.60
N VAL A 24 -5.75 -7.42 -13.71
CA VAL A 24 -6.91 -7.33 -12.78
C VAL A 24 -6.76 -6.21 -11.74
N HIS A 25 -5.55 -5.67 -11.58
CA HIS A 25 -5.19 -4.69 -10.55
C HIS A 25 -5.13 -3.24 -11.08
N LEU A 26 -5.45 -3.03 -12.35
CA LEU A 26 -5.35 -1.71 -12.97
C LEU A 26 -6.36 -0.72 -12.39
N ASN A 27 -7.51 -1.18 -11.89
CA ASN A 27 -8.57 -0.28 -11.45
C ASN A 27 -8.16 0.52 -10.21
N ASP A 28 -7.60 -0.13 -9.18
CA ASP A 28 -7.20 0.57 -7.95
C ASP A 28 -5.96 1.44 -8.14
N TYR A 29 -5.03 1.04 -9.01
CA TYR A 29 -3.87 1.86 -9.36
C TYR A 29 -4.28 3.07 -10.21
N ALA A 30 -5.10 2.88 -11.26
CA ALA A 30 -5.60 3.98 -12.08
C ALA A 30 -6.48 4.94 -11.27
N GLU A 31 -7.28 4.41 -10.34
CA GLU A 31 -8.08 5.21 -9.43
C GLU A 31 -7.20 6.03 -8.48
N PHE A 32 -6.14 5.43 -7.92
CA PHE A 32 -5.14 6.14 -7.13
C PHE A 32 -4.52 7.30 -7.91
N MET A 33 -4.08 7.04 -9.14
CA MET A 33 -3.48 8.04 -10.02
C MET A 33 -4.44 9.20 -10.29
N LYS A 34 -5.68 8.89 -10.68
CA LYS A 34 -6.72 9.90 -10.97
C LYS A 34 -7.04 10.76 -9.74
N LYS A 35 -7.26 10.14 -8.58
CA LYS A 35 -7.56 10.83 -7.31
C LYS A 35 -6.38 11.71 -6.90
N SER A 36 -5.17 11.18 -6.92
CA SER A 36 -3.96 11.90 -6.54
C SER A 36 -3.73 13.12 -7.43
N GLN A 37 -3.88 12.97 -8.75
CA GLN A 37 -3.67 14.08 -9.67
C GLN A 37 -4.75 15.16 -9.53
N SER A 38 -5.99 14.78 -9.24
CA SER A 38 -7.06 15.73 -8.91
C SER A 38 -6.73 16.51 -7.62
N VAL A 39 -6.27 15.82 -6.58
CA VAL A 39 -5.90 16.44 -5.29
C VAL A 39 -4.73 17.40 -5.46
N ILE A 40 -3.66 16.96 -6.15
CA ILE A 40 -2.48 17.79 -6.41
C ILE A 40 -2.89 19.09 -7.13
N ARG A 41 -3.62 18.99 -8.24
CA ARG A 41 -4.10 20.15 -9.02
C ARG A 41 -4.99 21.10 -8.22
N SER A 42 -5.78 20.59 -7.26
CA SER A 42 -6.66 21.41 -6.43
C SER A 42 -5.94 22.18 -5.31
N LEU A 43 -4.69 21.80 -5.01
CA LEU A 43 -3.95 22.27 -3.84
C LEU A 43 -2.68 23.07 -4.20
N THR A 44 -2.24 23.06 -5.47
CA THR A 44 -1.15 23.91 -5.97
C THR A 44 -1.60 25.39 -6.06
N PRO A 45 -0.71 26.36 -5.78
CA PRO A 45 0.72 26.35 -6.13
C PRO A 45 1.73 26.06 -5.00
N GLN A 46 1.31 25.97 -3.72
CA GLN A 46 2.24 26.09 -2.58
C GLN A 46 2.36 24.85 -1.68
N LYS A 47 1.89 23.67 -2.13
CA LYS A 47 1.86 22.46 -1.31
C LYS A 47 2.87 21.42 -1.78
N HIS A 48 3.62 20.88 -0.83
CA HIS A 48 4.60 19.80 -1.03
C HIS A 48 3.92 18.45 -0.77
N PHE A 49 4.20 17.46 -1.62
CA PHE A 49 3.63 16.12 -1.51
C PHE A 49 4.72 15.04 -1.45
N ALA A 50 4.34 13.86 -1.00
CA ALA A 50 5.17 12.66 -1.07
C ALA A 50 4.32 11.43 -1.37
N ILE A 51 4.97 10.39 -1.87
CA ILE A 51 4.41 9.06 -2.03
C ILE A 51 4.96 8.15 -0.95
N LEU A 52 4.06 7.45 -0.28
CA LEU A 52 4.34 6.31 0.57
C LEU A 52 3.94 5.05 -0.20
N TYR A 53 4.88 4.13 -0.34
CA TYR A 53 4.62 2.77 -0.81
C TYR A 53 4.89 1.83 0.35
N ALA A 54 3.90 1.05 0.79
CA ALA A 54 4.03 0.11 1.88
C ALA A 54 3.46 -1.28 1.54
N ASP A 55 4.02 -2.33 2.13
CA ASP A 55 3.51 -3.69 2.06
C ASP A 55 3.81 -4.46 3.35
N ILE A 56 3.07 -5.55 3.61
CA ILE A 56 3.20 -6.36 4.82
C ILE A 56 4.09 -7.56 4.47
N THR A 57 5.29 -7.62 5.05
CA THR A 57 6.20 -8.73 4.76
C THR A 57 5.60 -10.05 5.23
N ASP A 58 5.76 -11.07 4.40
CA ASP A 58 5.27 -12.43 4.66
C ASP A 58 3.77 -12.50 4.99
N PHE A 59 2.96 -11.59 4.43
CA PHE A 59 1.50 -11.56 4.64
C PHE A 59 0.81 -12.92 4.46
N LYS A 60 1.28 -13.74 3.51
CA LYS A 60 0.78 -15.11 3.26
C LYS A 60 0.87 -16.02 4.49
N THR A 61 1.77 -15.75 5.44
CA THR A 61 1.87 -16.50 6.70
C THR A 61 0.63 -16.31 7.56
N ILE A 62 0.02 -15.11 7.54
CA ILE A 62 -1.23 -14.83 8.26
C ILE A 62 -2.35 -15.70 7.69
N ASP A 63 -2.51 -15.72 6.37
CA ASP A 63 -3.51 -16.57 5.71
C ASP A 63 -3.29 -18.05 6.03
N THR A 64 -2.03 -18.47 6.15
CA THR A 64 -1.65 -19.86 6.41
C THR A 64 -1.97 -20.28 7.85
N PHE A 65 -1.66 -19.44 8.84
CA PHE A 65 -1.83 -19.79 10.25
C PHE A 65 -3.23 -19.47 10.79
N TYR A 66 -3.86 -18.40 10.30
CA TYR A 66 -5.11 -17.87 10.85
C TYR A 66 -6.27 -17.85 9.85
N GLY A 67 -6.02 -18.24 8.60
CA GLY A 67 -7.03 -18.33 7.55
C GLY A 67 -7.27 -17.01 6.81
N PHE A 68 -7.84 -17.14 5.61
CA PHE A 68 -8.07 -16.03 4.68
C PHE A 68 -8.90 -14.87 5.27
N ALA A 69 -9.90 -15.18 6.09
CA ALA A 69 -10.75 -14.15 6.72
C ALA A 69 -9.94 -13.23 7.64
N GLU A 70 -8.95 -13.78 8.34
CA GLU A 70 -8.08 -13.02 9.23
C GLU A 70 -7.06 -12.19 8.44
N GLY A 71 -6.56 -12.71 7.32
CA GLY A 71 -5.75 -11.94 6.38
C GLY A 71 -6.49 -10.71 5.84
N GLU A 72 -7.73 -10.88 5.39
CA GLU A 72 -8.54 -9.73 4.93
C GLU A 72 -8.84 -8.73 6.06
N ARG A 73 -9.07 -9.20 7.30
CA ARG A 73 -9.20 -8.32 8.48
C ARG A 73 -7.91 -7.51 8.71
N MET A 74 -6.74 -8.12 8.61
CA MET A 74 -5.44 -7.45 8.75
C MET A 74 -5.26 -6.36 7.68
N LEU A 75 -5.62 -6.65 6.43
CA LEU A 75 -5.54 -5.71 5.32
C LEU A 75 -6.50 -4.53 5.47
N GLU A 76 -7.74 -4.79 5.92
CA GLU A 76 -8.72 -3.75 6.22
C GLU A 76 -8.25 -2.88 7.39
N ALA A 77 -7.73 -3.48 8.46
CA ALA A 77 -7.17 -2.77 9.60
C ALA A 77 -6.01 -1.86 9.18
N PHE A 78 -5.13 -2.34 8.30
CA PHE A 78 -4.03 -1.55 7.78
C PHE A 78 -4.50 -0.42 6.86
N SER A 79 -5.48 -0.66 5.99
CA SER A 79 -6.11 0.37 5.17
C SER A 79 -6.72 1.48 6.03
N ASN A 80 -7.47 1.12 7.06
CA ASN A 80 -8.10 2.07 7.99
C ASN A 80 -7.06 2.88 8.76
N PHE A 81 -5.98 2.24 9.21
CA PHE A 81 -4.86 2.91 9.86
C PHE A 81 -4.16 3.94 8.95
N LEU A 82 -3.96 3.61 7.67
CA LEU A 82 -3.40 4.55 6.69
C LEU A 82 -4.39 5.71 6.43
N ARG A 83 -5.67 5.43 6.21
CA ARG A 83 -6.69 6.46 5.90
C ARG A 83 -6.94 7.44 7.06
N THR A 84 -6.77 7.00 8.31
CA THR A 84 -6.95 7.84 9.50
C THR A 84 -5.70 8.66 9.86
N SER A 85 -4.58 8.45 9.17
CA SER A 85 -3.37 9.23 9.39
C SER A 85 -3.51 10.64 8.81
N GLU A 86 -3.37 11.67 9.66
CA GLU A 86 -3.68 13.09 9.37
C GLU A 86 -3.08 13.68 8.08
N ASN A 87 -1.99 13.11 7.58
CA ASN A 87 -1.26 13.65 6.43
C ASN A 87 -1.39 12.78 5.18
N ILE A 88 -2.24 11.75 5.20
CA ILE A 88 -2.58 10.94 4.04
C ILE A 88 -3.80 11.55 3.35
N LEU A 89 -3.67 11.90 2.07
CA LEU A 89 -4.73 12.52 1.27
C LEU A 89 -5.48 11.51 0.41
N VAL A 90 -4.74 10.56 -0.15
CA VAL A 90 -5.26 9.47 -0.98
C VAL A 90 -4.52 8.22 -0.56
N CYS A 91 -5.21 7.10 -0.39
CA CYS A 91 -4.56 5.82 -0.23
C CYS A 91 -5.41 4.68 -0.81
N ASN A 92 -4.75 3.82 -1.57
CA ASN A 92 -5.36 2.66 -2.23
C ASN A 92 -4.47 1.43 -2.02
N ARG A 93 -5.13 0.27 -1.89
CA ARG A 93 -4.51 -1.05 -2.00
C ARG A 93 -4.40 -1.34 -3.49
N VAL A 94 -3.18 -1.38 -4.04
CA VAL A 94 -2.97 -1.47 -5.50
C VAL A 94 -2.74 -2.91 -5.98
N PHE A 95 -2.19 -3.77 -5.12
CA PHE A 95 -1.93 -5.18 -5.45
C PHE A 95 -1.67 -6.01 -4.20
N SER A 96 -2.31 -7.18 -4.01
CA SER A 96 -2.07 -8.03 -2.83
C SER A 96 -2.08 -7.20 -1.53
N ASP A 97 -1.00 -7.14 -0.78
CA ASP A 97 -0.79 -6.39 0.45
C ASP A 97 -0.07 -5.05 0.22
N HIS A 98 0.06 -4.61 -1.03
CA HIS A 98 0.70 -3.37 -1.43
C HIS A 98 -0.28 -2.19 -1.38
N PHE A 99 0.12 -1.17 -0.63
CA PHE A 99 -0.60 0.09 -0.46
C PHE A 99 0.25 1.24 -0.98
N VAL A 100 -0.39 2.13 -1.74
CA VAL A 100 0.21 3.37 -2.21
C VAL A 100 -0.62 4.54 -1.69
N CYS A 101 0.04 5.49 -1.05
CA CYS A 101 -0.62 6.66 -0.50
C CYS A 101 0.06 7.97 -0.95
N LEU A 102 -0.75 8.98 -1.27
CA LEU A 102 -0.34 10.37 -1.44
C LEU A 102 -0.37 11.08 -0.09
N LEU A 103 0.73 11.75 0.25
CA LEU A 103 0.93 12.44 1.51
C LEU A 103 1.04 13.95 1.30
N PHE A 104 0.48 14.72 2.24
CA PHE A 104 0.81 16.14 2.37
C PHE A 104 2.05 16.34 3.25
N LEU A 105 2.97 17.18 2.80
CA LEU A 105 4.13 17.62 3.56
C LEU A 105 3.90 19.04 4.08
N ARG A 106 3.66 19.18 5.39
CA ARG A 106 3.53 20.50 6.07
C ARG A 106 4.80 21.36 6.03
N GLN A 107 5.95 20.74 5.77
CA GLN A 107 7.26 21.40 5.64
C GLN A 107 7.80 21.10 4.23
N ASN A 108 8.62 22.00 3.71
CA ASN A 108 9.06 22.06 2.31
C ASN A 108 9.92 20.88 1.82
N SER A 109 10.16 19.86 2.64
CA SER A 109 10.89 18.66 2.24
C SER A 109 10.61 17.44 3.12
N MET A 110 10.99 16.27 2.61
CA MET A 110 11.10 15.05 3.40
C MET A 110 12.31 15.11 4.34
N SER A 111 12.08 14.92 5.64
CA SER A 111 13.13 14.84 6.66
C SER A 111 13.26 13.42 7.22
N LYS A 112 14.44 13.09 7.77
CA LYS A 112 14.66 11.82 8.50
C LYS A 112 13.66 11.64 9.64
N GLU A 113 13.17 12.74 10.23
CA GLU A 113 12.17 12.74 11.29
C GLU A 113 10.82 12.23 10.80
N LYS A 114 10.37 12.60 9.59
CA LYS A 114 9.12 12.09 9.00
C LYS A 114 9.19 10.59 8.75
N THR A 115 10.29 10.11 8.16
CA THR A 115 10.52 8.67 7.98
C THR A 115 10.53 7.94 9.32
N THR A 116 11.16 8.52 10.34
CA THR A 116 11.16 7.96 11.70
C THR A 116 9.77 7.96 12.33
N SER A 117 8.97 9.00 12.09
CA SER A 117 7.58 9.09 12.56
C SER A 117 6.72 7.98 11.96
N TYR A 118 6.81 7.76 10.63
CA TYR A 118 6.10 6.66 9.97
C TYR A 118 6.53 5.29 10.49
N ARG A 119 7.83 5.08 10.67
CA ARG A 119 8.35 3.84 11.27
C ARG A 119 7.77 3.61 12.67
N LYS A 120 7.70 4.65 13.51
CA LYS A 120 7.08 4.54 14.85
C LYS A 120 5.58 4.24 14.76
N LYS A 121 4.85 4.90 13.86
CA LYS A 121 3.42 4.66 13.62
C LYS A 121 3.17 3.22 13.16
N PHE A 122 3.96 2.70 12.22
CA PHE A 122 3.89 1.31 11.77
C PHE A 122 4.21 0.33 12.89
N ASN A 123 5.30 0.54 13.64
CA ASN A 123 5.63 -0.33 14.77
C ASN A 123 4.53 -0.32 15.84
N TRP A 124 3.90 0.83 16.09
CA TRP A 124 2.75 0.90 16.98
C TRP A 124 1.58 0.07 16.44
N PHE A 125 1.21 0.23 15.17
CA PHE A 125 0.15 -0.58 14.55
C PHE A 125 0.45 -2.08 14.63
N LEU A 126 1.68 -2.47 14.27
CA LEU A 126 2.14 -3.86 14.33
C LEU A 126 2.06 -4.43 15.74
N SER A 127 2.48 -3.67 16.76
CA SER A 127 2.37 -4.14 18.16
C SER A 127 0.93 -4.38 18.61
N LYS A 128 -0.05 -3.69 18.01
CA LYS A 128 -1.47 -3.96 18.24
C LYS A 128 -1.96 -5.21 17.50
N GLN A 129 -1.45 -5.45 16.29
CA GLN A 129 -1.82 -6.65 15.52
C GLN A 129 -1.13 -7.92 16.04
N GLN A 130 0.10 -7.82 16.57
CA GLN A 130 0.88 -8.94 17.08
C GLN A 130 0.16 -9.77 18.15
N ILE A 131 -0.76 -9.15 18.91
CA ILE A 131 -1.59 -9.83 19.92
C ILE A 131 -2.53 -10.87 19.27
N TYR A 132 -3.00 -10.58 18.04
CA TYR A 132 -3.87 -11.47 17.26
C TYR A 132 -3.08 -12.47 16.41
N HIS A 133 -1.79 -12.22 16.17
CA HIS A 133 -0.93 -13.04 15.31
C HIS A 133 0.38 -13.46 16.01
N PRO A 134 0.33 -14.16 17.16
CA PRO A 134 1.52 -14.49 17.95
C PRO A 134 2.55 -15.36 17.21
N ASP A 135 2.11 -16.13 16.20
CA ASP A 135 2.96 -17.06 15.42
C ASP A 135 3.51 -16.42 14.14
N CYS A 136 3.15 -15.17 13.85
CA CYS A 136 3.67 -14.42 12.71
C CYS A 136 4.67 -13.36 13.18
N TYR A 137 5.79 -13.24 12.46
CA TYR A 137 6.66 -12.07 12.59
C TYR A 137 6.14 -10.96 11.67
N LEU A 138 5.36 -10.04 12.24
CA LEU A 138 4.76 -8.97 11.46
C LEU A 138 5.74 -7.82 11.24
N HIS A 139 5.95 -7.46 9.98
CA HIS A 139 6.75 -6.30 9.62
C HIS A 139 6.16 -5.57 8.40
N ILE A 140 6.32 -4.24 8.37
CA ILE A 140 5.84 -3.40 7.26
C ILE A 140 7.08 -2.87 6.54
N ALA A 141 7.26 -3.30 5.30
CA ALA A 141 8.23 -2.69 4.42
C ALA A 141 7.63 -1.43 3.83
N CYS A 142 8.41 -0.34 3.80
CA CYS A 142 7.91 0.92 3.26
C CYS A 142 9.02 1.77 2.64
N GLY A 143 8.61 2.59 1.67
CA GLY A 143 9.44 3.58 1.02
C GLY A 143 8.69 4.89 0.88
N LEU A 144 9.43 5.99 1.06
CA LEU A 144 8.92 7.35 0.95
C LEU A 144 9.69 8.08 -0.15
N CYS A 145 8.98 8.73 -1.07
CA CYS A 145 9.56 9.58 -2.10
C CYS A 145 8.87 10.93 -2.12
N GLU A 146 9.64 12.01 -2.11
CA GLU A 146 9.10 13.35 -2.28
C GLU A 146 8.68 13.60 -3.73
N LEU A 147 7.50 14.19 -3.92
CA LEU A 147 6.99 14.57 -5.22
C LEU A 147 7.54 15.96 -5.59
N LYS A 148 8.61 16.00 -6.39
CA LYS A 148 9.30 17.24 -6.79
C LYS A 148 8.69 17.91 -8.02
N THR A 149 7.98 17.14 -8.84
CA THR A 149 7.26 17.56 -10.06
C THR A 149 5.88 16.90 -10.05
N ASP A 150 4.99 17.25 -10.97
CA ASP A 150 3.71 16.53 -11.13
C ASP A 150 3.87 15.10 -11.71
N ASP A 151 5.11 14.57 -11.76
CA ASP A 151 5.41 13.21 -12.20
C ASP A 151 5.18 12.20 -11.06
N LEU A 152 3.91 11.84 -10.92
CA LEU A 152 3.44 10.89 -9.93
C LEU A 152 3.99 9.48 -10.17
N ILE A 153 4.17 9.06 -11.44
CA ILE A 153 4.65 7.72 -11.80
C ILE A 153 6.08 7.53 -11.28
N HIS A 154 6.95 8.48 -11.61
CA HIS A 154 8.34 8.42 -11.19
C HIS A 154 8.50 8.44 -9.66
N ALA A 155 7.65 9.20 -8.95
CA ALA A 155 7.64 9.20 -7.49
C ALA A 155 7.19 7.86 -6.88
N ILE A 156 6.21 7.18 -7.50
CA ILE A 156 5.78 5.83 -7.07
C ILE A 156 6.90 4.82 -7.28
N ASP A 157 7.56 4.82 -8.44
CA ASP A 157 8.65 3.88 -8.74
C ASP A 157 9.84 4.06 -7.79
N HIS A 158 10.17 5.31 -7.46
CA HIS A 158 11.20 5.62 -6.48
C HIS A 158 10.80 5.19 -5.06
N ALA A 159 9.54 5.36 -4.67
CA ALA A 159 9.04 4.89 -3.38
C ALA A 159 9.06 3.35 -3.30
N ASP A 160 8.65 2.65 -4.36
CA ASP A 160 8.73 1.19 -4.45
C ASP A 160 10.18 0.69 -4.38
N THR A 161 11.10 1.37 -5.06
CA THR A 161 12.54 1.07 -4.98
C THR A 161 13.06 1.23 -3.55
N ALA A 162 12.67 2.30 -2.84
CA ALA A 162 13.05 2.51 -1.44
C ALA A 162 12.47 1.43 -0.52
N ARG A 163 11.22 1.00 -0.75
CA ARG A 163 10.57 -0.11 -0.03
C ARG A 163 11.28 -1.45 -0.26
N LYS A 164 11.63 -1.78 -1.51
CA LYS A 164 12.43 -2.97 -1.82
C LYS A 164 13.76 -2.98 -1.07
N ARG A 165 14.42 -1.82 -0.97
CA ARG A 165 15.64 -1.67 -0.17
C ARG A 165 15.39 -1.85 1.34
N SER A 166 14.24 -1.45 1.87
CA SER A 166 13.94 -1.63 3.30
C SER A 166 13.82 -3.10 3.68
N LYS A 167 13.34 -3.96 2.76
CA LYS A 167 13.31 -5.42 2.96
C LYS A 167 14.70 -6.06 3.01
N LEU A 168 15.65 -5.53 2.25
CA LEU A 168 17.03 -6.05 2.25
C LEU A 168 17.80 -5.67 3.52
N HIS A 169 17.34 -4.65 4.24
CA HIS A 169 18.02 -4.13 5.44
C HIS A 169 17.27 -4.45 6.74
N SER A 170 16.15 -5.20 6.70
CA SER A 170 15.42 -5.61 7.91
C SER A 170 16.18 -6.63 8.78
N ASP A 171 17.20 -7.30 8.24
CA ASP A 171 18.03 -8.28 8.96
C ASP A 171 19.46 -7.81 9.25
N THR A 172 19.79 -6.53 9.05
CA THR A 172 21.15 -6.06 9.36
C THR A 172 21.14 -4.67 9.96
N THR A 173 21.23 -4.65 11.29
CA THR A 173 21.93 -3.60 12.03
C THR A 173 23.32 -3.42 11.41
N ARG A 174 23.45 -2.56 10.40
CA ARG A 174 24.71 -1.89 10.06
C ARG A 174 24.40 -0.42 9.85
N LEU A 175 24.66 0.34 10.90
CA LEU A 175 24.96 1.76 10.82
C LEU A 175 26.05 1.94 9.75
N SER A 176 25.69 2.41 8.55
CA SER A 176 26.63 3.12 7.70
C SER A 176 26.37 4.61 7.84
N GLY A 177 26.94 5.17 8.91
CA GLY A 177 27.27 6.58 8.93
C GLY A 177 28.34 6.81 7.88
N SER A 178 27.99 7.45 6.76
CA SER A 178 28.97 8.07 5.88
C SER A 178 29.54 9.28 6.61
N ILE A 179 30.63 9.07 7.34
CA ILE A 179 31.60 10.12 7.62
C ILE A 179 32.49 10.16 6.38
N ASN A 180 32.27 11.17 5.53
CA ASN A 180 33.23 11.52 4.50
C ASN A 180 34.50 12.03 5.19
N LYS A 181 35.63 11.42 4.85
CA LYS A 181 36.90 12.13 4.69
C LYS A 181 37.21 12.16 3.20
#